data_AF-A0A0C2WSC1-F1
#
_entry.id   AF-A0A0C2WSC1-F1
#
_cell.length_a   1.000
_cell.length_b   1.000
_cell.length_c   1.000
_cell.angle_alpha   90.00
_cell.angle_beta   90.00
_cell.angle_gamma   90.00
#
_symmetry.space_group_name_H-M   'P 1'
#
loop_
_entity.id
_entity.type
_entity.pdbx_description
1 polymer ?
#
loop_
_entity_poly.entity_id
_entity_poly.type
_entity_poly.pdbx_seq_one_letter_code
_entity_poly.pdbx_strand_id
1 'polypeptide(L)'
;MFGYRFNESDVYVDSDNHVKLQSPGFCPDNLSKVQFDYGYYDNFTCTSDDSVHEFGVLFYEVVFNTTIAHPEVVTRRPIWPIIPDNVWQLIQRCCAKDPKERPTMVQVVQEMQSWISLGQFIA
;
A
#
# COMPACT_ATOMS: atom_id res chain seq x y z
N MET A 1 -8.67 -13.43 9.15
CA MET A 1 -7.44 -12.63 9.39
C MET A 1 -7.84 -11.18 9.18
N PHE A 2 -7.95 -10.39 10.26
CA PHE A 2 -8.35 -8.98 10.15
C PHE A 2 -7.06 -8.16 10.13
N GLY A 3 -6.54 -7.91 8.92
CA GLY A 3 -5.55 -6.85 8.71
C GLY A 3 -6.17 -5.50 9.04
N TYR A 4 -5.36 -4.56 9.50
CA TYR A 4 -5.82 -3.20 9.74
C TYR A 4 -6.02 -2.53 8.37
N ARG A 5 -7.28 -2.23 8.04
CA ARG A 5 -7.65 -1.53 6.81
C ARG A 5 -7.48 -0.03 7.01
N PHE A 6 -6.77 0.64 6.11
CA PHE A 6 -6.75 2.10 6.05
C PHE A 6 -8.15 2.62 5.76
N ASN A 7 -8.67 3.50 6.62
CA ASN A 7 -9.92 4.19 6.37
C ASN A 7 -9.65 5.52 5.63
N GLU A 8 -10.68 6.09 4.99
CA GLU A 8 -10.59 7.43 4.38
C GLU A 8 -10.19 8.51 5.39
N SER A 9 -10.53 8.32 6.67
CA SER A 9 -10.11 9.18 7.78
C SER A 9 -8.61 9.14 8.07
N ASP A 10 -7.91 8.13 7.55
CA ASP A 10 -6.49 7.89 7.85
C ASP A 10 -5.58 8.48 6.76
N VAL A 11 -6.14 9.01 5.68
CA VAL A 11 -5.41 9.62 4.57
C VAL A 11 -5.87 11.06 4.40
N TYR A 12 -4.98 12.03 4.58
CA TYR A 12 -5.28 13.44 4.34
C TYR A 12 -4.22 14.08 3.46
N VAL A 13 -4.60 15.18 2.81
CA VAL A 13 -3.72 15.97 1.96
C VAL A 13 -3.45 17.28 2.68
N ASP A 14 -2.17 17.64 2.83
CA ASP A 14 -1.82 18.95 3.40
C ASP A 14 -1.91 20.08 2.37
N SER A 15 -1.62 21.31 2.80
CA SER A 15 -1.70 22.50 1.94
C SER A 15 -0.76 22.47 0.73
N ASP A 16 0.25 21.61 0.75
CA ASP A 16 1.25 21.47 -0.30
C ASP A 16 0.96 20.26 -1.22
N ASN A 17 -0.24 19.69 -1.12
CA ASN A 17 -0.67 18.48 -1.81
C ASN A 17 0.15 17.22 -1.46
N HIS A 18 0.80 17.18 -0.30
CA HIS A 18 1.42 15.95 0.19
C HIS A 18 0.38 15.07 0.88
N VAL A 19 0.25 13.84 0.37
CA VAL A 19 -0.55 12.81 1.02
C VAL A 19 0.14 12.40 2.32
N LYS A 20 -0.58 12.49 3.43
CA LYS A 20 -0.17 12.09 4.77
C LYS A 20 -1.07 10.99 5.28
N LEU A 21 -0.44 9.97 5.85
CA LEU A 21 -1.11 8.85 6.48
C LEU A 21 -1.08 9.02 7.99
N GLN A 22 -2.24 9.02 8.64
CA GLN A 22 -2.37 8.99 10.09
C GLN A 22 -3.37 7.92 10.47
N SER A 23 -2.84 6.74 10.81
CA SER A 23 -3.62 5.71 11.46
C SER A 23 -3.07 5.48 12.87
N PRO A 24 -3.92 5.43 13.91
CA PRO A 24 -3.50 5.19 15.29
C PRO A 24 -2.87 3.81 15.54
N GLY A 25 -2.81 2.92 14.52
CA GLY A 25 -2.09 1.65 14.55
C GLY A 25 -0.94 1.55 13.54
N PHE A 26 -0.72 2.59 12.73
CA PHE A 26 0.30 2.64 11.69
C PHE A 26 1.49 3.49 12.14
N CYS A 27 2.61 2.83 12.42
CA CYS A 27 3.87 3.50 12.76
C CYS A 27 4.74 3.65 11.50
N PRO A 28 4.74 4.81 10.81
CA PRO A 28 5.59 5.04 9.64
C PRO A 28 7.08 4.93 9.96
N ASP A 29 7.49 5.23 11.19
CA ASP A 29 8.86 5.07 11.67
C ASP A 29 9.38 3.63 11.60
N ASN A 30 8.48 2.63 11.56
CA ASN A 30 8.83 1.21 11.53
C ASN A 30 8.86 0.62 10.11
N LEU A 31 8.23 1.28 9.12
CA LEU A 31 8.33 0.90 7.70
C LEU A 31 9.75 1.12 7.15
N SER A 32 10.41 2.16 7.63
CA SER A 32 11.81 2.45 7.27
C SER A 32 12.83 1.53 7.96
N LYS A 33 12.42 0.81 9.03
CA LYS A 33 13.32 0.04 9.90
C LYS A 33 13.15 -1.49 9.82
N VAL A 34 12.15 -2.00 9.09
CA VAL A 34 11.91 -3.46 8.91
C VAL A 34 11.83 -4.21 10.25
N GLN A 35 11.33 -3.56 11.32
CA GLN A 35 11.11 -4.19 12.62
C GLN A 35 9.83 -3.64 13.24
N PHE A 36 8.99 -4.56 13.71
CA PHE A 36 7.77 -4.24 14.45
C PHE A 36 7.81 -4.95 15.80
N ASP A 37 7.70 -4.17 16.88
CA ASP A 37 7.44 -4.67 18.23
C ASP A 37 6.06 -4.16 18.67
N TYR A 38 5.05 -5.03 18.57
CA TYR A 38 3.70 -4.75 19.07
C TYR A 38 3.60 -5.24 20.52
N GLY A 39 4.15 -4.48 21.46
CA GLY A 39 4.15 -4.81 22.88
C GLY A 39 2.84 -4.54 23.64
N TYR A 40 1.65 -4.53 23.02
CA TYR A 40 0.42 -4.17 23.75
C TYR A 40 -0.84 -4.99 23.47
N TYR A 41 -0.87 -5.86 22.45
CA TYR A 41 -1.90 -6.91 22.34
C TYR A 41 -1.22 -8.22 21.98
N ASP A 42 -1.08 -9.06 22.99
CA ASP A 42 -0.54 -10.42 22.90
C ASP A 42 -1.30 -11.22 21.83
N ASN A 43 -0.57 -11.73 20.81
CA ASN A 43 -0.97 -12.59 19.68
C ASN A 43 -1.25 -11.98 18.28
N PHE A 44 -0.88 -10.74 17.95
CA PHE A 44 -0.89 -10.27 16.55
C PHE A 44 0.51 -9.86 16.07
N THR A 45 1.27 -10.85 15.55
CA THR A 45 2.46 -10.61 14.76
C THR A 45 2.07 -10.13 13.36
N CYS A 46 1.86 -8.81 13.18
CA CYS A 46 1.86 -8.20 11.85
C CYS A 46 3.27 -8.35 11.27
N THR A 47 3.42 -9.18 10.25
CA THR A 47 4.70 -9.30 9.54
C THR A 47 4.90 -8.08 8.64
N SER A 48 6.15 -7.79 8.26
CA SER A 48 6.45 -6.76 7.25
C SER A 48 5.64 -6.96 5.97
N ASP A 49 5.33 -8.22 5.67
CA ASP A 49 4.67 -8.63 4.43
C ASP A 49 3.17 -8.34 4.47
N ASP A 50 2.55 -8.35 5.66
CA ASP A 50 1.15 -7.95 5.85
C ASP A 50 0.98 -6.45 5.57
N SER A 51 1.96 -5.63 5.96
CA SER A 51 1.96 -4.18 5.69
C SER A 51 2.03 -3.85 4.20
N VAL A 52 2.78 -4.66 3.43
CA VAL A 52 2.89 -4.48 1.96
C VAL A 52 1.56 -4.83 1.27
N HIS A 53 0.87 -5.86 1.76
CA HIS A 53 -0.44 -6.23 1.23
C HIS A 53 -1.47 -5.11 1.42
N GLU A 54 -1.57 -4.58 2.65
CA GLU A 54 -2.49 -3.48 2.96
C GLU A 54 -2.17 -2.22 2.16
N PHE A 55 -0.88 -1.91 1.95
CA PHE A 55 -0.48 -0.83 1.06
C PHE A 55 -0.94 -1.07 -0.39
N GLY A 56 -0.80 -2.28 -0.92
CA GLY A 56 -1.27 -2.62 -2.26
C GLY A 56 -2.78 -2.42 -2.43
N VAL A 57 -3.56 -2.79 -1.40
CA VAL A 57 -5.02 -2.57 -1.37
C VAL A 57 -5.33 -1.08 -1.36
N LEU A 58 -4.70 -0.31 -0.48
CA LEU A 58 -4.88 1.15 -0.44
C LEU A 58 -4.52 1.79 -1.78
N PHE A 59 -3.41 1.37 -2.40
CA PHE A 59 -2.98 1.92 -3.67
C PHE A 59 -4.02 1.65 -4.77
N TYR A 60 -4.59 0.44 -4.81
CA TYR A 60 -5.71 0.13 -5.69
C TYR A 60 -6.92 1.04 -5.43
N GLU A 61 -7.33 1.16 -4.17
CA GLU A 61 -8.52 1.95 -3.79
C GLU A 61 -8.38 3.42 -4.19
N VAL A 62 -7.20 4.01 -3.99
CA VAL A 62 -6.87 5.37 -4.39
C VAL A 62 -6.90 5.52 -5.91
N VAL A 63 -6.24 4.61 -6.64
CA VAL A 63 -6.12 4.70 -8.10
C VAL A 63 -7.47 4.56 -8.81
N PHE A 64 -8.32 3.65 -8.32
CA PHE A 64 -9.61 3.35 -8.94
C PHE A 64 -10.78 4.07 -8.26
N ASN A 65 -10.51 4.90 -7.24
CA ASN A 65 -11.49 5.61 -6.43
C ASN A 65 -12.65 4.69 -6.00
N THR A 66 -12.29 3.58 -5.36
CA THR A 66 -13.22 2.52 -4.97
C THR A 66 -12.88 1.98 -3.60
N THR A 67 -13.84 1.35 -2.92
CA THR A 67 -13.61 0.63 -1.67
C THR A 67 -13.80 -0.87 -1.92
N ILE A 68 -12.87 -1.69 -1.45
CA ILE A 68 -12.96 -3.14 -1.58
C ILE A 68 -13.45 -3.75 -0.26
N ALA A 69 -14.59 -4.43 -0.31
CA ALA A 69 -15.12 -5.14 0.86
C ALA A 69 -14.23 -6.35 1.25
N HIS A 70 -13.58 -7.00 0.28
CA HIS A 70 -12.76 -8.21 0.46
C HIS A 70 -11.37 -8.07 -0.21
N PRO A 71 -10.27 -7.91 0.54
CA PRO A 71 -8.91 -7.68 0.03
C PRO A 71 -8.38 -8.73 -0.97
N GLU A 72 -8.91 -9.95 -0.91
CA GLU A 72 -8.57 -11.04 -1.84
C GLU A 72 -9.01 -10.80 -3.29
N VAL A 73 -9.74 -9.71 -3.56
CA VAL A 73 -10.40 -9.40 -4.83
C VAL A 73 -9.55 -8.50 -5.75
N VAL A 74 -8.36 -8.06 -5.34
CA VAL A 74 -7.39 -7.32 -6.21
C VAL A 74 -6.74 -8.25 -7.24
N THR A 75 -7.56 -9.02 -7.96
CA THR A 75 -7.13 -9.94 -9.03
C THR A 75 -7.57 -9.44 -10.41
N ARG A 76 -8.46 -8.44 -10.46
CA ARG A 76 -9.00 -7.90 -11.70
C ARG A 76 -8.60 -6.44 -11.85
N ARG A 77 -8.03 -6.11 -13.01
CA ARG A 77 -7.80 -4.72 -13.42
C ARG A 77 -9.12 -4.10 -13.84
N PRO A 78 -9.59 -3.02 -13.20
CA PRO A 78 -10.72 -2.26 -13.72
C PRO A 78 -10.40 -1.70 -15.12
N ILE A 79 -11.45 -1.54 -15.92
CA ILE A 79 -11.32 -0.97 -17.28
C ILE A 79 -11.02 0.53 -17.22
N TRP A 80 -11.51 1.21 -16.16
CA TRP A 80 -11.32 2.64 -15.95
C TRP A 80 -11.00 2.94 -14.46
N PRO A 81 -10.09 3.91 -14.19
CA PRO A 81 -9.22 4.59 -15.15
C PRO A 81 -8.17 3.68 -15.82
N ILE A 82 -7.76 4.05 -17.04
CA ILE A 82 -6.62 3.40 -17.70
C ILE A 82 -5.35 3.90 -17.02
N ILE A 83 -4.69 3.03 -16.28
CA ILE A 83 -3.38 3.30 -15.66
C ILE A 83 -2.25 2.65 -16.44
N PRO A 84 -1.00 3.12 -16.31
CA PRO A 84 0.16 2.42 -16.85
C PRO A 84 0.33 0.99 -16.31
N ASP A 85 0.87 0.10 -17.14
CA ASP A 85 1.01 -1.32 -16.80
C ASP A 85 1.93 -1.58 -15.60
N ASN A 86 2.99 -0.78 -15.45
CA ASN A 86 3.89 -0.85 -14.29
C ASN A 86 3.17 -0.56 -12.97
N VAL A 87 2.24 0.41 -12.96
CA VAL A 87 1.42 0.71 -11.76
C VAL A 87 0.55 -0.49 -11.42
N TRP A 88 -0.13 -1.04 -12.41
CA TRP A 88 -0.96 -2.23 -12.22
C TRP A 88 -0.14 -3.43 -11.72
N GLN A 89 1.04 -3.68 -12.30
CA GLN A 89 1.92 -4.77 -11.89
C GLN A 89 2.47 -4.59 -10.47
N LEU A 90 2.75 -3.36 -10.04
CA LEU A 90 3.15 -3.11 -8.66
C LEU A 90 2.00 -3.42 -7.68
N ILE A 91 0.78 -2.94 -7.99
CA ILE A 91 -0.43 -3.27 -7.21
C ILE A 91 -0.60 -4.79 -7.09
N GLN A 92 -0.50 -5.53 -8.20
CA GLN A 92 -0.63 -6.99 -8.19
C GLN A 92 0.42 -7.68 -7.32
N ARG A 93 1.69 -7.27 -7.40
CA ARG A 93 2.77 -7.86 -6.59
C ARG A 93 2.59 -7.55 -5.10
N CYS A 94 2.20 -6.33 -4.74
CA CYS A 94 1.89 -5.99 -3.35
C CYS A 94 0.73 -6.83 -2.81
N CYS A 95 -0.29 -7.08 -3.63
CA CYS A 95 -1.46 -7.87 -3.27
C CYS A 95 -1.29 -9.40 -3.45
N ALA A 96 -0.08 -9.90 -3.71
CA ALA A 96 0.14 -11.33 -3.94
C ALA A 96 -0.32 -12.19 -2.75
N LYS A 97 -0.90 -13.36 -3.06
CA LYS A 97 -1.40 -14.29 -2.04
C LYS A 97 -0.27 -14.87 -1.20
N ASP A 98 0.83 -15.25 -1.84
CA ASP A 98 2.04 -15.68 -1.15
C ASP A 98 2.82 -14.45 -0.66
N PRO A 99 3.03 -14.29 0.66
CA PRO A 99 3.84 -13.19 1.20
C PRO A 99 5.23 -13.08 0.58
N LYS A 100 5.85 -14.20 0.17
CA LYS A 100 7.20 -14.23 -0.41
C LYS A 100 7.27 -13.65 -1.83
N GLU A 101 6.14 -13.58 -2.51
CA GLU A 101 6.03 -12.96 -3.84
C GLU A 101 5.86 -11.44 -3.74
N ARG A 102 5.56 -10.91 -2.55
CA ARG A 102 5.40 -9.48 -2.31
C ARG A 102 6.77 -8.79 -2.29
N PRO A 103 6.88 -7.58 -2.84
CA PRO A 103 8.09 -6.79 -2.69
C PRO A 103 8.23 -6.32 -1.24
N THR A 104 9.44 -5.95 -0.85
CA THR A 104 9.66 -5.15 0.37
C THR A 104 9.17 -3.72 0.15
N MET A 105 8.81 -3.00 1.22
CA MET A 105 8.43 -1.59 1.11
C MET A 105 9.56 -0.72 0.53
N VAL A 106 10.82 -1.07 0.80
CA VAL A 106 11.99 -0.40 0.18
C VAL A 106 11.96 -0.53 -1.33
N GLN A 107 11.67 -1.72 -1.86
CA GLN A 107 11.55 -1.95 -3.31
C GLN A 107 10.35 -1.22 -3.91
N VAL A 108 9.21 -1.18 -3.21
CA VAL A 108 8.02 -0.41 -3.62
C VAL A 108 8.36 1.07 -3.79
N VAL A 109 8.99 1.68 -2.78
CA VAL A 109 9.38 3.10 -2.81
C VAL A 109 10.38 3.37 -3.93
N GLN A 110 11.41 2.54 -4.08
CA GLN A 110 12.41 2.69 -5.14
C GLN A 110 11.77 2.63 -6.54
N GLU A 111 10.84 1.71 -6.74
CA GLU A 111 10.14 1.58 -8.01
C GLU A 111 9.27 2.81 -8.29
N MET A 112 8.48 3.27 -7.32
CA MET A 112 7.66 4.48 -7.49
C MET A 112 8.50 5.74 -7.76
N GLN A 113 9.62 5.90 -7.06
CA GLN A 113 10.57 7.00 -7.31
C GLN A 113 11.21 6.93 -8.70
N SER A 114 11.45 5.71 -9.21
CA SER A 114 11.96 5.53 -10.57
C SER A 114 10.98 6.06 -11.63
N TRP A 115 9.67 5.92 -11.42
CA TRP A 115 8.67 6.41 -12.36
C TRP A 115 8.65 7.94 -12.47
N ILE A 116 8.83 8.63 -11.34
CA ILE A 116 8.96 10.09 -11.28
C ILE A 116 10.24 10.52 -12.01
N SER A 117 11.35 9.84 -11.74
CA SER A 117 12.66 10.13 -12.33
C SER A 117 12.69 9.90 -13.85
N LEU A 118 11.90 8.94 -14.34
CA LEU A 118 11.75 8.61 -15.75
C LEU A 118 10.72 9.49 -16.48
N GLY A 119 10.07 10.44 -15.79
CA GLY A 119 9.04 11.30 -16.39
C GLY A 119 7.78 10.55 -16.83
N GLN A 120 7.52 9.37 -16.25
CA GLN A 120 6.35 8.54 -16.59
C GLN A 120 5.05 9.07 -15.97
N PHE A 121 5.18 10.00 -15.01
CA PHE A 121 4.09 10.76 -14.41
C PHE A 121 4.53 12.22 -14.34
N ILE A 122 4.35 12.94 -15.45
CA ILE A 122 4.51 14.40 -15.46
C ILE A 122 3.21 14.97 -14.91
N ALA A 123 3.32 15.81 -13.88
CA ALA A 123 2.22 16.64 -13.39
C ALA A 123 1.84 17.71 -14.41
#